data_AF-A0A2T0AJL2-F1
#
_entry.id   AF-A0A2T0AJL2-F1
#
_cell.length_a   1.000
_cell.length_b   1.000
_cell.length_c   1.000
_cell.angle_alpha   90.00
_cell.angle_beta   90.00
_cell.angle_gamma   90.00
#
_symmetry.space_group_name_H-M   'P 1'
#
loop_
_entity.id
_entity.type
_entity.pdbx_description
1 polymer ?
#
loop_
_entity_poly.entity_id
_entity_poly.type
_entity_poly.pdbx_seq_one_letter_code
_entity_poly.pdbx_strand_id
1 'polypeptide(L)'
;MASSNNSSALPAVRDAVAQLPLPVIPQLEGAAWYTHTSLYGARHQPFEAKEGEDVLDYERLEHVGDALLGAEVTLLVHKLFPRLVIGIRTLVKATLVSNQTLAIISSRLGFPSQLRAAAAQLYQLRINPLVQASMFEAYLAQLHIEKGHSAFQSFVTSLYSSLVPVVVQAFRSAKPAAPTAA
;
A
#
# COMPACT_ATOMS: atom_id res chain seq x y z
N MET A 1 20.73 -7.14 0.66
CA MET A 1 21.11 -6.66 2.01
C MET A 1 20.32 -5.40 2.43
N ALA A 2 18.98 -5.42 2.31
CA ALA A 2 18.12 -4.26 2.65
C ALA A 2 17.06 -4.59 3.72
N SER A 3 17.18 -5.73 4.42
CA SER A 3 16.13 -6.25 5.31
C SER A 3 16.25 -5.82 6.78
N SER A 4 17.39 -5.30 7.24
CA SER A 4 17.60 -5.04 8.68
C SER A 4 17.16 -3.64 9.15
N ASN A 5 17.07 -2.63 8.27
CA ASN A 5 16.77 -1.24 8.67
C ASN A 5 15.30 -0.85 8.55
N ASN A 6 14.45 -1.66 7.91
CA ASN A 6 13.02 -1.35 7.80
C ASN A 6 12.25 -1.64 9.12
N SER A 7 12.87 -2.37 10.06
CA SER A 7 12.20 -2.87 11.26
C SER A 7 12.01 -1.82 12.36
N SER A 8 12.85 -0.79 12.43
CA SER A 8 12.81 0.18 13.54
C SER A 8 11.63 1.15 13.46
N ALA A 9 11.14 1.45 12.26
CA ALA A 9 10.03 2.38 12.06
C ALA A 9 8.65 1.71 12.11
N LEU A 10 8.57 0.39 11.92
CA LEU A 10 7.30 -0.32 11.79
C LEU A 10 6.38 -0.23 13.03
N PRO A 11 6.89 -0.29 14.29
CA PRO A 11 6.04 -0.07 15.46
C PRO A 11 5.38 1.31 15.45
N ALA A 12 6.16 2.36 15.16
CA ALA A 12 5.64 3.72 15.07
C ALA A 12 4.60 3.88 13.94
N VAL A 13 4.82 3.22 12.80
CA VAL A 13 3.83 3.17 11.71
C VAL A 13 2.54 2.50 12.18
N ARG A 14 2.62 1.36 12.86
CA ARG A 14 1.43 0.65 13.37
C ARG A 14 0.60 1.54 14.29
N ASP A 15 1.25 2.21 15.23
CA ASP A 15 0.58 3.10 16.19
C ASP A 15 -0.05 4.30 15.48
N ALA A 16 0.65 4.88 14.50
CA ALA A 16 0.12 5.97 13.70
C ALA A 16 -1.08 5.54 12.85
N VAL A 17 -1.01 4.37 12.19
CA VAL A 17 -2.12 3.83 11.41
C VAL A 17 -3.34 3.55 12.28
N ALA A 18 -3.16 3.06 13.51
CA ALA A 18 -4.27 2.87 14.45
C ALA A 18 -5.02 4.18 14.74
N GLN A 19 -4.30 5.30 14.79
CA GLN A 19 -4.81 6.64 15.09
C GLN A 19 -5.19 7.46 13.85
N LEU A 20 -5.04 6.90 12.63
CA LEU A 20 -5.37 7.64 11.41
C LEU A 20 -6.84 8.08 11.42
N PRO A 21 -7.12 9.37 11.12
CA PRO A 21 -8.47 9.76 10.76
C PRO A 21 -8.82 9.03 9.45
N LEU A 22 -9.80 8.13 9.51
CA LEU A 22 -10.18 7.36 8.33
C LEU A 22 -10.78 8.31 7.28
N PRO A 23 -10.27 8.31 6.05
CA PRO A 23 -10.92 9.04 4.97
C PRO A 23 -12.26 8.38 4.64
N VAL A 24 -13.15 9.14 4.02
CA VAL A 24 -14.27 8.54 3.30
C VAL A 24 -13.68 7.69 2.18
N ILE A 25 -14.07 6.41 2.11
CA ILE A 25 -13.59 5.47 1.10
C ILE A 25 -14.52 5.61 -0.13
N PRO A 26 -14.02 6.09 -1.28
CA PRO A 26 -14.81 6.11 -2.51
C PRO A 26 -15.40 4.73 -2.85
N GLN A 27 -16.68 4.71 -3.20
CA GLN A 27 -17.31 3.50 -3.73
C GLN A 27 -16.91 3.32 -5.19
N LEU A 28 -16.52 2.08 -5.52
CA LEU A 28 -16.07 1.67 -6.85
C LEU A 28 -17.02 0.60 -7.39
N GLU A 29 -17.23 0.58 -8.70
CA GLU A 29 -18.15 -0.35 -9.37
C GLU A 29 -17.48 -1.70 -9.65
N GLY A 30 -16.18 -1.70 -9.97
CA GLY A 30 -15.43 -2.87 -10.35
C GLY A 30 -15.18 -3.82 -9.18
N ALA A 31 -15.48 -5.10 -9.37
CA ALA A 31 -15.29 -6.13 -8.34
C ALA A 31 -13.89 -6.73 -8.28
N ALA A 32 -13.05 -6.45 -9.28
CA ALA A 32 -11.74 -7.08 -9.46
C ALA A 32 -10.80 -6.80 -8.29
N TRP A 33 -10.78 -5.57 -7.76
CA TRP A 33 -9.85 -5.17 -6.69
C TRP A 33 -10.00 -5.96 -5.39
N TYR A 34 -11.17 -6.58 -5.16
CA TYR A 34 -11.44 -7.43 -4.00
C TYR A 34 -11.71 -8.88 -4.37
N THR A 35 -11.36 -9.30 -5.58
CA THR A 35 -11.54 -10.69 -6.03
C THR A 35 -10.20 -11.39 -6.15
N HIS A 36 -10.03 -12.48 -5.41
CA HIS A 36 -8.83 -13.32 -5.41
C HIS A 36 -8.91 -14.38 -6.51
N THR A 37 -7.77 -14.70 -7.14
CA THR A 37 -7.67 -15.69 -8.24
C THR A 37 -8.27 -17.06 -7.88
N SER A 38 -8.18 -17.47 -6.61
CA SER A 38 -8.74 -18.74 -6.13
C SER A 38 -10.25 -18.87 -6.29
N LEU A 39 -11.00 -17.77 -6.44
CA LEU A 39 -12.43 -17.82 -6.77
C LEU A 39 -12.70 -18.62 -8.04
N TYR A 40 -11.75 -18.62 -8.98
CA TYR A 40 -11.87 -19.27 -10.28
C TYR A 40 -11.11 -20.60 -10.39
N GLY A 41 -10.50 -21.06 -9.30
CA GLY A 41 -9.68 -22.29 -9.28
C GLY A 41 -8.34 -22.14 -10.01
N ALA A 42 -7.67 -23.28 -10.23
CA ALA A 42 -6.38 -23.31 -10.92
C ALA A 42 -6.57 -22.92 -12.39
N ARG A 43 -5.90 -21.86 -12.82
CA ARG A 43 -5.86 -21.41 -14.21
C ARG A 43 -4.47 -21.62 -14.77
N HIS A 44 -4.39 -22.15 -15.98
CA HIS A 44 -3.16 -22.05 -16.76
C HIS A 44 -2.99 -20.57 -17.12
N GLN A 45 -1.87 -19.96 -16.72
CA GLN A 45 -1.57 -18.58 -17.10
C GLN A 45 -0.87 -18.59 -18.46
N PRO A 46 -1.56 -18.23 -19.56
CA PRO A 46 -0.88 -18.01 -20.84
C PRO A 46 0.04 -16.78 -20.75
N PHE A 47 0.91 -16.61 -21.74
CA PHE A 47 1.72 -15.39 -21.87
C PHE A 47 0.85 -14.13 -22.02
N GLU A 48 -0.25 -14.23 -22.78
CA GLU A 48 -1.25 -13.18 -22.98
C GLU A 48 -2.66 -13.75 -22.78
N ALA A 49 -3.53 -12.98 -22.12
CA ALA A 49 -4.96 -13.29 -22.05
C ALA A 49 -5.58 -13.23 -23.45
N LYS A 50 -6.65 -14.00 -23.67
CA LYS A 50 -7.32 -13.96 -24.99
C LYS A 50 -8.01 -12.62 -25.19
N GLU A 51 -8.09 -12.18 -26.44
CA GLU A 51 -8.81 -10.97 -26.79
C GLU A 51 -10.27 -11.05 -26.30
N GLY A 52 -10.70 -10.03 -25.54
CA GLY A 52 -12.02 -9.98 -24.92
C GLY A 52 -12.16 -10.67 -23.56
N GLU A 53 -11.08 -11.22 -22.97
CA GLU A 53 -11.12 -11.68 -21.57
C GLU A 53 -11.03 -10.50 -20.59
N ASP A 54 -11.98 -10.45 -19.66
CA ASP A 54 -12.00 -9.44 -18.60
C ASP A 54 -10.91 -9.69 -17.55
N VAL A 55 -10.51 -8.61 -16.85
CA VAL A 55 -9.70 -8.72 -15.62
C VAL A 55 -10.61 -9.18 -14.49
N LEU A 56 -10.40 -10.41 -14.03
CA LEU A 56 -11.31 -11.07 -13.09
C LEU A 56 -10.85 -11.00 -11.63
N ASP A 57 -9.57 -10.78 -11.39
CA ASP A 57 -8.97 -10.73 -10.06
C ASP A 57 -8.09 -9.50 -9.89
N TYR A 58 -7.58 -9.32 -8.67
CA TYR A 58 -6.85 -8.13 -8.31
C TYR A 58 -5.41 -8.08 -8.85
N GLU A 59 -4.83 -9.15 -9.41
CA GLU A 59 -3.36 -9.25 -9.64
C GLU A 59 -2.84 -8.16 -10.59
N ARG A 60 -3.55 -7.90 -11.69
CA ARG A 60 -3.19 -6.83 -12.62
C ARG A 60 -3.35 -5.44 -11.98
N LEU A 61 -4.38 -5.27 -11.15
CA LEU A 61 -4.63 -4.01 -10.45
C LEU A 61 -3.59 -3.77 -9.35
N GLU A 62 -3.17 -4.80 -8.62
CA GLU A 62 -2.08 -4.76 -7.65
C GLU A 62 -0.80 -4.22 -8.29
N HIS A 63 -0.40 -4.77 -9.44
CA HIS A 63 0.79 -4.31 -10.15
C HIS A 63 0.71 -2.82 -10.54
N VAL A 64 -0.43 -2.37 -11.07
CA VAL A 64 -0.63 -0.95 -11.40
C VAL A 64 -0.64 -0.08 -10.14
N GLY A 65 -1.26 -0.58 -9.07
CA GLY A 65 -1.42 0.10 -7.79
C GLY A 65 -0.09 0.34 -7.09
N ASP A 66 0.81 -0.64 -7.07
CA ASP A 66 2.17 -0.51 -6.53
C ASP A 66 2.93 0.63 -7.23
N ALA A 67 2.90 0.65 -8.57
CA ALA A 67 3.57 1.69 -9.35
C ALA A 67 3.01 3.09 -9.06
N LEU A 68 1.68 3.23 -9.04
CA LEU A 68 1.00 4.49 -8.74
C LEU A 68 1.32 4.98 -7.32
N LEU A 69 1.16 4.11 -6.32
CA LEU A 69 1.43 4.43 -4.92
C LEU A 69 2.89 4.79 -4.71
N GLY A 70 3.81 4.01 -5.28
CA GLY A 70 5.24 4.23 -5.22
C GLY A 70 5.63 5.60 -5.76
N ALA A 71 5.02 6.05 -6.86
CA ALA A 71 5.23 7.39 -7.42
C ALA A 71 4.68 8.48 -6.49
N GLU A 72 3.42 8.37 -6.06
CA GLU A 72 2.75 9.38 -5.22
C GLU A 72 3.44 9.56 -3.86
N VAL A 73 3.83 8.47 -3.20
CA VAL A 73 4.59 8.53 -1.94
C VAL A 73 5.96 9.19 -2.16
N THR A 74 6.61 8.94 -3.30
CA THR A 74 7.88 9.61 -3.63
C THR A 74 7.70 11.13 -3.75
N LEU A 75 6.63 11.57 -4.43
CA LEU A 75 6.29 12.99 -4.57
C LEU A 75 5.94 13.63 -3.24
N LEU A 76 5.16 12.95 -2.39
CA LEU A 76 4.82 13.42 -1.05
C LEU A 76 6.06 13.61 -0.17
N VAL A 77 6.99 12.64 -0.16
CA VAL A 77 8.27 12.77 0.57
C VAL A 77 9.10 13.92 0.00
N HIS A 78 9.13 14.11 -1.32
CA HIS A 78 9.79 15.25 -1.97
C HIS A 78 9.23 16.60 -1.51
N LYS A 79 7.91 16.73 -1.50
CA LYS A 79 7.22 17.96 -1.10
C LYS A 79 7.37 18.26 0.39
N LEU A 80 7.15 17.28 1.27
CA LEU A 80 7.11 17.49 2.72
C LEU A 80 8.50 17.60 3.35
N PHE A 81 9.50 16.91 2.79
CA PHE A 81 10.84 16.85 3.36
C PHE A 81 11.93 17.10 2.30
N PRO A 82 11.97 18.31 1.69
CA PRO A 82 12.85 18.60 0.55
C PRO A 82 14.33 18.36 0.84
N ARG A 83 14.77 18.56 2.10
CA ARG A 83 16.16 18.41 2.54
C ARG A 83 16.58 17.00 2.94
N LEU A 84 15.70 15.99 2.89
CA LEU A 84 16.13 14.61 3.13
C LEU A 84 17.08 14.15 2.02
N VAL A 85 18.19 13.53 2.43
CA VAL A 85 19.15 12.94 1.50
C VAL A 85 18.56 11.69 0.82
N ILE A 86 19.03 11.40 -0.39
CA ILE A 86 18.47 10.34 -1.26
C ILE A 86 18.37 8.98 -0.57
N GLY A 87 19.42 8.56 0.15
CA GLY A 87 19.41 7.27 0.85
C GLY A 87 18.29 7.16 1.89
N ILE A 88 18.03 8.24 2.65
CA ILE A 88 16.94 8.26 3.64
C ILE A 88 15.59 8.35 2.95
N ARG A 89 15.46 9.09 1.83
CA ARG A 89 14.22 9.14 1.04
C ARG A 89 13.81 7.75 0.57
N THR A 90 14.77 6.96 0.08
CA THR A 90 14.54 5.58 -0.36
C THR A 90 14.08 4.69 0.80
N LEU A 91 14.72 4.81 1.98
CA LEU A 91 14.30 4.05 3.16
C LEU A 91 12.89 4.42 3.63
N VAL A 92 12.59 5.73 3.72
CA VAL A 92 11.25 6.23 4.09
C VAL A 92 10.19 5.71 3.13
N LYS A 93 10.43 5.81 1.82
CA LYS A 93 9.54 5.26 0.80
C LYS A 93 9.35 3.75 1.02
N ALA A 94 10.44 2.98 1.13
CA ALA A 94 10.40 1.54 1.29
C ALA A 94 9.67 1.08 2.56
N THR A 95 9.69 1.86 3.64
CA THR A 95 8.85 1.61 4.82
C THR A 95 7.37 1.84 4.49
N LEU A 96 7.05 3.00 3.93
CA LEU A 96 5.68 3.46 3.67
C LEU A 96 4.91 2.61 2.65
N VAL A 97 5.60 2.00 1.68
CA VAL A 97 5.00 1.13 0.66
C VAL A 97 5.28 -0.36 0.90
N SER A 98 5.84 -0.72 2.06
CA SER A 98 6.07 -2.14 2.38
C SER A 98 4.76 -2.90 2.58
N ASN A 99 4.70 -4.17 2.18
CA ASN A 99 3.54 -5.04 2.39
C ASN A 99 3.05 -5.04 3.84
N GLN A 100 3.96 -4.91 4.81
CA GLN A 100 3.60 -4.80 6.22
C GLN A 100 2.78 -3.53 6.51
N THR A 101 3.22 -2.37 6.02
CA THR A 101 2.48 -1.11 6.18
C THR A 101 1.16 -1.14 5.43
N LEU A 102 1.16 -1.63 4.18
CA LEU A 102 -0.04 -1.71 3.36
C LEU A 102 -1.09 -2.66 3.95
N ALA A 103 -0.67 -3.80 4.51
CA ALA A 103 -1.56 -4.73 5.21
C ALA A 103 -2.23 -4.10 6.44
N ILE A 104 -1.48 -3.30 7.21
CA ILE A 104 -2.02 -2.59 8.38
C ILE A 104 -3.04 -1.55 7.93
N ILE A 105 -2.75 -0.77 6.90
CA ILE A 105 -3.67 0.24 6.33
C ILE A 105 -4.93 -0.45 5.78
N SER A 106 -4.77 -1.48 4.95
CA SER A 106 -5.85 -2.28 4.37
C SER A 106 -6.79 -2.84 5.43
N SER A 107 -6.22 -3.43 6.48
CA SER A 107 -6.97 -3.95 7.62
C SER A 107 -7.72 -2.84 8.35
N ARG A 108 -7.08 -1.67 8.56
CA ARG A 108 -7.69 -0.51 9.23
C ARG A 108 -8.87 0.06 8.44
N LEU A 109 -8.82 0.00 7.11
CA LEU A 109 -9.89 0.39 6.19
C LEU A 109 -10.98 -0.68 6.03
N GLY A 110 -10.79 -1.88 6.58
CA GLY A 110 -11.77 -2.97 6.53
C GLY A 110 -11.83 -3.71 5.18
N PHE A 111 -10.87 -3.50 4.28
CA PHE A 111 -10.82 -4.15 2.97
C PHE A 111 -10.86 -5.68 3.03
N PRO A 112 -10.16 -6.36 3.96
CA PRO A 112 -10.15 -7.84 3.99
C PRO A 112 -11.55 -8.44 4.17
N SER A 113 -12.47 -7.73 4.81
CA SER A 113 -13.86 -8.20 4.97
C SER A 113 -14.61 -8.34 3.63
N GLN A 114 -14.23 -7.55 2.63
CA GLN A 114 -14.84 -7.52 1.29
C GLN A 114 -14.30 -8.60 0.36
N LEU A 115 -13.19 -9.26 0.72
CA LEU A 115 -12.53 -10.25 -0.12
C LEU A 115 -13.51 -11.33 -0.62
N ARG A 116 -13.53 -11.52 -1.95
CA ARG A 116 -14.16 -12.63 -2.65
C ARG A 116 -13.08 -13.65 -3.01
N ALA A 117 -13.23 -14.87 -2.52
CA ALA A 117 -12.31 -15.97 -2.78
C ALA A 117 -13.06 -17.31 -2.68
N ALA A 118 -12.40 -18.42 -3.03
CA ALA A 118 -12.94 -19.75 -2.75
C ALA A 118 -13.28 -19.91 -1.26
N ALA A 119 -14.49 -20.41 -0.96
CA ALA A 119 -15.00 -20.51 0.41
C ALA A 119 -14.05 -21.25 1.36
N ALA A 120 -13.41 -22.32 0.89
CA ALA A 120 -12.46 -23.12 1.66
C ALA A 120 -11.19 -22.36 2.07
N GLN A 121 -10.80 -21.32 1.31
CA GLN A 121 -9.57 -20.55 1.54
C GLN A 121 -9.85 -19.16 2.13
N LEU A 122 -11.11 -18.72 2.14
CA LEU A 122 -11.49 -17.34 2.43
C LEU A 122 -10.94 -16.85 3.77
N TYR A 123 -11.06 -17.64 4.84
CA TYR A 123 -10.56 -17.26 6.16
C TYR A 123 -9.04 -17.03 6.16
N GLN A 124 -8.27 -17.96 5.59
CA GLN A 124 -6.82 -17.88 5.55
C GLN A 124 -6.33 -16.70 4.69
N LEU A 125 -6.99 -16.45 3.56
CA LEU A 125 -6.66 -15.32 2.68
C LEU A 125 -6.98 -13.97 3.34
N ARG A 126 -8.08 -13.86 4.09
CA ARG A 126 -8.44 -12.63 4.81
C ARG A 126 -7.42 -12.20 5.85
N ILE A 127 -6.76 -13.15 6.50
CA ILE A 127 -5.73 -12.86 7.52
C ILE A 127 -4.31 -12.80 6.95
N ASN A 128 -4.12 -13.09 5.66
CA ASN A 128 -2.81 -13.10 5.03
C ASN A 128 -2.36 -11.67 4.71
N PRO A 129 -1.28 -11.16 5.34
CA PRO A 129 -0.82 -9.79 5.12
C PRO A 129 -0.46 -9.47 3.66
N LEU A 130 0.00 -10.46 2.88
CA LEU A 130 0.29 -10.25 1.47
C LEU A 130 -1.00 -9.95 0.70
N VAL A 131 -2.05 -10.75 0.89
CA VAL A 131 -3.37 -10.51 0.27
C VAL A 131 -3.93 -9.16 0.70
N GLN A 132 -3.81 -8.81 1.98
CA GLN A 132 -4.27 -7.51 2.49
C GLN A 132 -3.54 -6.33 1.82
N ALA A 133 -2.22 -6.44 1.64
CA ALA A 133 -1.42 -5.45 0.93
C ALA A 133 -1.85 -5.33 -0.54
N SER A 134 -1.93 -6.46 -1.26
CA SER A 134 -2.34 -6.51 -2.67
C SER A 134 -3.73 -5.90 -2.88
N MET A 135 -4.69 -6.16 -1.97
CA MET A 135 -6.02 -5.54 -2.03
C MET A 135 -5.97 -4.01 -1.92
N PHE A 136 -5.07 -3.45 -1.11
CA PHE A 136 -4.93 -2.00 -0.98
C PHE A 136 -4.38 -1.39 -2.27
N GLU A 137 -3.35 -1.98 -2.86
CA GLU A 137 -2.78 -1.54 -4.14
C GLU A 137 -3.80 -1.66 -5.27
N ALA A 138 -4.48 -2.80 -5.35
CA ALA A 138 -5.52 -3.02 -6.34
C ALA A 138 -6.68 -2.03 -6.21
N TYR A 139 -7.08 -1.70 -4.98
CA TYR A 139 -8.09 -0.67 -4.74
C TYR A 139 -7.63 0.70 -5.28
N LEU A 140 -6.38 1.08 -5.04
CA LEU A 140 -5.83 2.35 -5.54
C LEU A 140 -5.80 2.41 -7.07
N ALA A 141 -5.45 1.31 -7.73
CA ALA A 141 -5.52 1.22 -9.19
C ALA A 141 -6.95 1.35 -9.70
N GLN A 142 -7.91 0.63 -9.11
CA GLN A 142 -9.32 0.72 -9.48
C GLN A 142 -9.87 2.14 -9.27
N LEU A 143 -9.52 2.78 -8.14
CA LEU A 143 -9.88 4.17 -7.85
C LEU A 143 -9.35 5.13 -8.92
N HIS A 144 -8.09 4.97 -9.32
CA HIS A 144 -7.49 5.78 -10.36
C HIS A 144 -8.19 5.58 -11.72
N ILE A 145 -8.54 4.34 -12.06
CA ILE A 145 -9.21 4.00 -13.33
C ILE A 145 -10.64 4.59 -13.37
N GLU A 146 -11.42 4.40 -12.30
CA GLU A 146 -12.83 4.80 -12.29
C GLU A 146 -13.06 6.28 -11.96
N LYS A 147 -12.24 6.86 -11.08
CA LYS A 147 -12.45 8.21 -10.53
C LYS A 147 -11.34 9.20 -10.90
N GLY A 148 -10.30 8.74 -11.60
CA GLY A 148 -9.21 9.56 -12.12
C GLY A 148 -8.12 9.91 -11.10
N HIS A 149 -7.05 10.53 -11.60
CA HIS A 149 -5.85 10.86 -10.82
C HIS A 149 -6.13 11.75 -9.61
N SER A 150 -7.01 12.74 -9.73
CA SER A 150 -7.31 13.65 -8.62
C SER A 150 -7.91 12.92 -7.41
N ALA A 151 -8.83 11.97 -7.65
CA ALA A 151 -9.45 11.20 -6.57
C ALA A 151 -8.43 10.27 -5.88
N PHE A 152 -7.60 9.60 -6.69
CA PHE A 152 -6.48 8.79 -6.21
C PHE A 152 -5.53 9.63 -5.34
N GLN A 153 -5.06 10.77 -5.85
CA GLN A 153 -4.11 11.63 -5.15
C GLN A 153 -4.69 12.15 -3.83
N SER A 154 -5.94 12.62 -3.83
CA SER A 154 -6.61 13.07 -2.61
C SER A 154 -6.71 11.96 -1.56
N PHE A 155 -7.09 10.75 -1.97
CA PHE A 155 -7.19 9.60 -1.07
C PHE A 155 -5.82 9.21 -0.48
N VAL A 156 -4.79 9.04 -1.31
CA VAL A 156 -3.43 8.73 -0.85
C VAL A 156 -2.89 9.83 0.06
N THR A 157 -3.04 11.09 -0.32
CA THR A 157 -2.58 12.24 0.48
C THR A 157 -3.26 12.26 1.85
N SER A 158 -4.55 11.94 1.94
CA SER A 158 -5.28 11.93 3.22
C SER A 158 -4.72 10.92 4.23
N LEU A 159 -4.22 9.78 3.75
CA LEU A 159 -3.60 8.74 4.58
C LEU A 159 -2.14 9.07 4.86
N TYR A 160 -1.37 9.39 3.82
CA TYR A 160 0.08 9.45 3.90
C TYR A 160 0.62 10.78 4.45
N SER A 161 -0.15 11.87 4.43
CA SER A 161 0.29 13.16 5.00
C SER A 161 0.63 13.05 6.50
N SER A 162 -0.08 12.17 7.22
CA SER A 162 0.18 11.90 8.65
C SER A 162 1.25 10.82 8.87
N LEU A 163 1.38 9.85 7.95
CA LEU A 163 2.34 8.75 8.08
C LEU A 163 3.78 9.15 7.72
N VAL A 164 3.97 9.98 6.69
CA VAL A 164 5.31 10.39 6.25
C VAL A 164 6.13 11.03 7.39
N PRO A 165 5.60 12.01 8.15
CA PRO A 165 6.33 12.59 9.28
C PRO A 165 6.71 11.57 10.37
N VAL A 166 5.83 10.61 10.66
CA VAL A 166 6.08 9.56 11.67
C VAL A 166 7.27 8.69 11.26
N VAL A 167 7.29 8.21 10.02
CA VAL A 167 8.39 7.38 9.50
C VAL A 167 9.70 8.17 9.49
N VAL A 168 9.67 9.43 9.03
CA VAL A 168 10.86 10.29 9.03
C VAL A 168 11.40 10.49 10.45
N GLN A 169 10.51 10.71 11.43
CA GLN A 169 10.91 10.89 12.81
C GLN A 169 11.49 9.60 13.42
N ALA A 170 10.93 8.43 13.10
CA ALA A 170 11.48 7.14 13.53
C ALA A 170 12.93 6.95 13.03
N PHE A 171 13.20 7.27 11.75
CA PHE A 171 14.57 7.21 11.21
C PHE A 171 15.52 8.24 11.83
N ARG A 172 15.04 9.41 12.27
CA ARG A 172 15.85 10.38 13.02
C ARG A 172 16.25 9.83 14.38
N SER A 173 15.30 9.25 15.11
CA SER A 173 15.56 8.68 16.44
C SER A 173 16.49 7.46 16.40
N ALA A 174 16.50 6.71 15.29
CA ALA A 174 17.36 5.55 15.10
C ALA A 174 18.82 5.89 14.72
N LYS A 175 19.08 7.12 14.23
CA LYS A 175 20.43 7.56 13.86
C LYS A 175 21.01 8.41 14.99
N PRO A 176 22.12 8.02 15.64
CA PRO A 176 22.73 8.86 16.67
C PRO A 176 23.12 10.22 16.07
N ALA A 177 22.97 11.29 16.86
CA ALA A 177 23.46 12.60 16.49
C ALA A 177 24.96 12.49 16.17
N ALA A 178 25.40 13.10 15.05
CA ALA A 178 26.82 13.25 14.82
C ALA A 178 27.44 13.97 16.03
N PRO A 179 28.63 13.57 16.51
CA PRO A 179 29.30 14.32 17.57
C PRO A 179 29.40 15.78 17.13
N THR A 180 28.87 16.68 17.96
CA THR A 180 29.08 18.12 17.81
C THR A 180 30.57 18.36 17.71
N ALA A 181 31.04 18.84 16.55
CA ALA A 181 32.40 19.30 16.40
C ALA A 181 32.62 20.43 17.42
N ALA A 182 33.56 20.19 18.34
CA ALA A 182 34.01 21.13 19.36
C ALA A 182 34.76 22.30 18.73
#